data_AF-A0ABD0N3J9-F1
#
_entry.id   AF-A0ABD0N3J9-F1
#
_cell.length_a   1.000
_cell.length_b   1.000
_cell.length_c   1.000
_cell.angle_alpha   90.00
_cell.angle_beta   90.00
_cell.angle_gamma   90.00
#
_symmetry.space_group_name_H-M   'P 1'
#
loop_
_entity.id
_entity.type
_entity.pdbx_description
1 polymer ?
#
loop_
_entity_poly.entity_id
_entity_poly.type
_entity_poly.pdbx_seq_one_letter_code
_entity_poly.pdbx_strand_id
1 'polypeptide(L)'
;TINSINLDRILLDVHNFMKVFPKEKLKQLKSDVPHRTLKTLLHTLCKLTGAKILDHMSMIENRNESELEAHLRRVVKHSANLSGFKSDKSTEKGALRS
;
A
#
# COMPACT_ATOMS: atom_id res chain seq x y z
N THR A 1 -6.52 6.19 19.00
CA THR A 1 -6.86 5.06 18.08
C THR A 1 -6.57 5.50 16.65
N ILE A 2 -6.44 4.60 15.67
CA ILE A 2 -6.17 4.99 14.25
C ILE A 2 -7.14 6.07 13.73
N ASN A 3 -8.37 6.10 14.23
CA ASN A 3 -9.43 7.07 13.92
C ASN A 3 -9.13 8.52 14.37
N SER A 4 -8.11 8.75 15.20
CA SER A 4 -7.70 10.11 15.62
C SER A 4 -6.53 10.66 14.79
N ILE A 5 -6.00 9.88 13.85
CA ILE A 5 -4.90 10.29 12.99
C ILE A 5 -5.46 10.98 11.76
N ASN A 6 -4.94 12.17 11.45
CA ASN A 6 -5.35 12.91 10.26
C ASN A 6 -4.72 12.28 9.01
N LEU A 7 -5.45 11.34 8.41
CA LEU A 7 -4.97 10.56 7.27
C LEU A 7 -4.79 11.44 6.03
N ASP A 8 -5.65 12.43 5.81
CA ASP A 8 -5.54 13.37 4.69
C ASP A 8 -4.19 14.10 4.71
N ARG A 9 -3.74 14.57 5.89
CA ARG A 9 -2.43 15.21 6.06
C ARG A 9 -1.27 14.24 5.81
N ILE A 10 -1.35 13.02 6.35
CA ILE A 10 -0.29 12.02 6.15
C ILE A 10 -0.16 11.66 4.66
N LEU A 11 -1.28 11.45 3.97
CA LEU A 11 -1.28 11.14 2.55
C LEU A 11 -0.77 12.32 1.71
N LEU A 12 -1.08 13.55 2.11
CA LEU A 12 -0.51 14.75 1.48
C LEU A 12 1.02 14.82 1.65
N ASP A 13 1.53 14.59 2.86
CA ASP A 13 2.98 14.60 3.12
C ASP A 13 3.69 13.52 2.32
N VAL A 14 3.10 12.32 2.24
CA VAL A 14 3.64 11.23 1.42
C VAL A 14 3.59 11.58 -0.07
N HIS A 15 2.50 12.18 -0.55
CA HIS A 15 2.39 12.62 -1.95
C HIS A 15 3.50 13.64 -2.29
N ASN A 16 3.68 14.64 -1.42
CA ASN A 16 4.71 15.66 -1.59
C ASN A 16 6.12 15.04 -1.54
N PHE A 17 6.37 14.10 -0.63
CA PHE A 17 7.62 13.36 -0.58
C PHE A 17 7.90 12.60 -1.88
N MET A 18 6.90 11.91 -2.44
CA MET A 18 7.04 11.18 -3.70
C MET A 18 7.26 12.10 -4.90
N LYS A 19 6.72 13.33 -4.89
CA LYS A 19 7.02 14.33 -5.93
C LYS A 19 8.47 14.80 -5.88
N VAL A 20 9.01 15.04 -4.69
CA VAL A 20 10.39 15.50 -4.51
C VAL A 20 11.38 14.35 -4.77
N PHE A 21 11.01 13.14 -4.33
CA PHE A 21 11.75 11.89 -4.48
C PHE A 21 10.95 10.87 -5.29
N PRO A 22 10.86 11.03 -6.62
CA PRO A 22 10.22 10.05 -7.48
C PRO A 22 10.91 8.69 -7.40
N LYS A 23 10.19 7.62 -7.76
CA LYS A 23 10.66 6.24 -7.64
C LYS A 23 12.03 6.00 -8.25
N GLU A 24 12.33 6.63 -9.37
CA GLU A 24 13.59 6.50 -10.09
C GLU A 24 14.75 6.97 -9.22
N LYS A 25 14.60 8.14 -8.58
CA LYS A 25 15.58 8.68 -7.64
C LYS A 25 15.70 7.82 -6.38
N LEU A 26 14.58 7.32 -5.84
CA LEU A 26 14.59 6.45 -4.67
C LEU A 26 15.31 5.12 -4.94
N LYS A 27 15.21 4.57 -6.16
CA LYS A 27 15.92 3.35 -6.56
C LYS A 27 17.42 3.56 -6.77
N GLN A 28 17.83 4.78 -7.09
CA GLN A 28 19.24 5.14 -7.27
C GLN A 28 19.98 5.36 -5.95
N LEU A 29 19.26 5.47 -4.84
CA LEU A 29 19.88 5.55 -3.52
C LEU A 29 20.61 4.24 -3.20
N LYS A 30 21.80 4.37 -2.59
CA LYS A 30 22.60 3.21 -2.14
C LYS A 30 21.87 2.34 -1.11
N SER A 31 20.86 2.89 -0.44
CA SER A 31 20.03 2.20 0.55
C SER A 31 18.60 2.07 0.03
N ASP A 32 18.04 0.88 0.12
CA ASP A 32 16.63 0.58 -0.20
C ASP A 32 15.67 0.96 0.93
N VAL A 33 16.19 1.32 2.10
CA VAL A 33 15.43 1.62 3.31
C VAL A 33 14.36 2.69 3.07
N PRO A 34 14.63 3.85 2.43
CA PRO A 34 13.60 4.87 2.20
C PRO A 34 12.43 4.33 1.35
N HIS A 35 12.74 3.56 0.30
CA HIS A 35 11.73 2.97 -0.57
C HIS A 35 10.93 1.87 0.14
N ARG A 36 11.59 1.05 0.97
CA ARG A 36 10.95 -0.02 1.73
C ARG A 36 10.05 0.55 2.82
N THR A 37 10.53 1.52 3.59
CA THR A 37 9.78 2.21 4.64
C THR A 37 8.52 2.85 4.08
N LEU A 38 8.62 3.57 2.95
CA LEU A 38 7.46 4.17 2.30
C LEU A 38 6.40 3.13 1.90
N LYS A 39 6.81 2.02 1.27
CA LYS A 39 5.88 0.92 0.92
C LYS A 39 5.25 0.29 2.15
N THR A 40 6.04 0.04 3.19
CA THR A 40 5.54 -0.57 4.44
C THR A 40 4.54 0.35 5.14
N LEU A 41 4.79 1.67 5.17
CA LEU A 41 3.87 2.66 5.72
C LEU A 41 2.53 2.62 4.96
N LEU A 42 2.56 2.76 3.64
CA LEU A 42 1.35 2.77 2.80
C LEU A 42 0.58 1.46 2.92
N HIS A 43 1.27 0.33 2.92
CA HIS A 43 0.64 -0.98 3.11
C HIS A 43 -0.03 -1.10 4.48
N THR A 44 0.61 -0.60 5.54
CA THR A 44 0.04 -0.63 6.90
C THR A 44 -1.19 0.26 7.01
N LEU A 45 -1.13 1.48 6.47
CA LEU A 45 -2.27 2.39 6.41
C LEU A 45 -3.43 1.75 5.65
N CYS A 46 -3.19 1.24 4.43
CA CYS A 46 -4.19 0.50 3.66
C CYS A 46 -4.80 -0.68 4.44
N LYS A 47 -3.99 -1.45 5.17
CA LYS A 47 -4.50 -2.59 5.95
C LYS A 47 -5.42 -2.15 7.09
N LEU A 48 -5.14 -1.01 7.72
CA LEU A 48 -5.91 -0.49 8.84
C LEU A 48 -7.21 0.20 8.39
N THR A 49 -7.20 0.88 7.25
CA THR A 49 -8.35 1.67 6.77
C THR A 49 -9.13 1.00 5.64
N GLY A 50 -8.54 0.02 4.95
CA GLY A 50 -9.11 -0.62 3.77
C GLY A 50 -9.27 0.36 2.61
N ALA A 51 -10.32 0.14 1.81
CA ALA A 51 -10.64 0.97 0.64
C ALA A 51 -10.94 2.44 0.98
N LYS A 52 -11.36 2.73 2.23
CA LYS A 52 -11.66 4.08 2.71
C LYS A 52 -10.44 5.01 2.68
N ILE A 53 -9.22 4.48 2.58
CA ILE A 53 -8.01 5.30 2.40
C ILE A 53 -8.09 6.22 1.18
N LEU A 54 -8.81 5.78 0.13
CA LEU A 54 -8.99 6.55 -1.09
C LEU A 54 -9.92 7.76 -0.89
N ASP A 55 -10.74 7.77 0.16
CA ASP A 55 -11.61 8.90 0.49
C ASP A 55 -10.81 10.03 1.16
N HIS A 56 -9.66 9.71 1.76
CA HIS A 56 -8.76 10.64 2.44
C HIS A 56 -7.73 11.32 1.50
N MET A 57 -8.01 11.35 0.19
CA MET A 57 -7.13 11.99 -0.80
C MET A 57 -7.62 13.40 -1.19
N SER A 58 -8.53 13.97 -0.40
CA SER A 58 -9.21 15.23 -0.70
C SER A 58 -8.27 16.43 -0.80
N MET A 59 -7.17 16.43 -0.03
CA MET A 59 -6.18 17.51 -0.01
C MET A 59 -5.18 17.45 -1.18
N ILE A 60 -5.25 16.45 -2.06
CA ILE A 60 -4.34 16.29 -3.21
C ILE A 60 -5.04 16.81 -4.47
N GLU A 61 -4.62 17.96 -4.98
CA GLU A 61 -5.25 18.63 -6.14
C GLU A 61 -5.20 17.76 -7.41
N ASN A 62 -4.03 17.23 -7.77
CA ASN A 62 -3.84 16.38 -8.96
C ASN A 62 -3.99 14.90 -8.63
N ARG A 63 -5.08 14.53 -7.93
CA ARG A 63 -5.31 13.16 -7.44
C ARG A 63 -5.18 12.10 -8.54
N ASN A 64 -5.70 12.37 -9.75
CA ASN A 64 -5.74 11.39 -10.84
C ASN A 64 -4.36 11.09 -11.46
N GLU A 65 -3.42 12.03 -11.36
CA GLU A 65 -2.04 11.86 -11.83
C GLU A 65 -1.09 11.44 -10.70
N SER A 66 -1.60 11.36 -9.47
CA SER A 66 -0.82 11.06 -8.29
C SER A 66 -0.30 9.63 -8.31
N GLU A 67 1.02 9.48 -8.31
CA GLU A 67 1.67 8.17 -8.19
C GLU A 67 1.27 7.44 -6.90
N LEU A 68 1.03 8.20 -5.82
CA LEU A 68 0.50 7.68 -4.57
C LEU A 68 -0.87 7.03 -4.77
N GLU A 69 -1.77 7.69 -5.51
CA GLU A 69 -3.11 7.19 -5.76
C GLU A 69 -3.09 5.87 -6.53
N ALA A 70 -2.31 5.82 -7.61
CA ALA A 70 -2.11 4.63 -8.42
C ALA A 70 -1.46 3.47 -7.62
N HIS A 71 -0.65 3.78 -6.60
CA HIS A 71 -0.12 2.77 -5.68
C HIS A 71 -1.20 2.27 -4.72
N LEU A 72 -1.95 3.17 -4.07
CA LEU A 72 -3.01 2.83 -3.13
C LEU A 72 -4.11 2.00 -3.78
N ARG A 73 -4.56 2.34 -4.99
CA ARG A 73 -5.55 1.54 -5.74
C ARG A 73 -5.10 0.09 -5.95
N ARG A 74 -3.82 -0.12 -6.29
CA ARG A 74 -3.26 -1.47 -6.44
C ARG A 74 -3.24 -2.22 -5.11
N VAL A 75 -2.78 -1.58 -4.04
CA VAL A 75 -2.71 -2.20 -2.71
C VAL A 75 -4.12 -2.57 -2.21
N VAL A 76 -5.09 -1.67 -2.34
CA VAL A 76 -6.50 -1.93 -1.96
C VAL A 76 -7.07 -3.11 -2.76
N LYS A 77 -6.87 -3.15 -4.08
CA LYS A 77 -7.31 -4.27 -4.94
C LYS A 77 -6.69 -5.60 -4.52
N HIS A 78 -5.38 -5.61 -4.25
CA HIS A 78 -4.71 -6.83 -3.78
C HIS A 78 -5.19 -7.25 -2.38
N SER A 79 -5.40 -6.30 -1.46
CA SER A 79 -5.88 -6.60 -0.11
C SER A 79 -7.27 -7.23 -0.11
N ALA A 80 -8.18 -6.78 -0.99
CA ALA A 80 -9.50 -7.38 -1.18
C ALA A 80 -9.42 -8.84 -1.69
N ASN A 81 -8.47 -9.12 -2.57
CA ASN A 81 -8.23 -10.48 -3.06
C ASN A 81 -7.62 -11.39 -1.99
N LEU A 82 -6.77 -10.86 -1.11
CA LEU A 82 -6.18 -11.61 0.01
C LEU A 82 -7.19 -11.91 1.13
N SER A 83 -8.17 -11.03 1.37
CA SER A 83 -9.28 -11.35 2.29
C SER A 83 -10.19 -12.47 1.80
N GLY A 84 -10.07 -12.89 0.54
CA GLY A 84 -10.78 -14.03 -0.05
C GLY A 84 -10.06 -15.38 0.05
N PHE A 85 -8.89 -15.47 0.71
CA PHE A 85 -8.12 -16.72 0.81
C PHE A 85 -7.75 -17.06 2.26
N LYS A 86 -8.73 -17.57 3.00
CA LYS A 86 -8.55 -18.67 3.96
C LYS A 86 -9.51 -19.79 3.58
N SER A 87 -9.25 -20.43 2.45
CA SER A 87 -9.71 -21.80 2.23
C SER A 87 -8.48 -22.67 2.37
N ASP A 88 -8.38 -23.31 3.54
CA ASP A 88 -7.44 -24.38 3.82
C ASP A 88 -7.46 -25.38 2.66
N LYS A 89 -6.34 -25.51 1.96
CA LYS A 89 -6.10 -26.67 1.11
C LYS A 89 -4.88 -27.39 1.66
N SER A 90 -5.11 -28.05 2.80
CA SER A 90 -4.40 -29.24 3.26
C SER A 90 -3.84 -30.01 2.07
N THR A 91 -2.51 -30.01 1.93
CA THR A 91 -1.81 -30.84 0.95
C THR A 91 -1.60 -32.20 1.58
N GLU A 92 -2.62 -33.04 1.52
CA GLU A 92 -2.50 -34.48 1.72
C GLU A 92 -2.86 -35.20 0.41
N LYS A 93 -1.85 -35.55 -0.37
CA LYS A 93 -1.78 -36.72 -1.27
C LYS A 93 -0.28 -36.93 -1.53
N GLY A 94 0.36 -38.04 -1.22
CA GLY A 94 -0.07 -39.37 -0.84
C GLY A 94 1.09 -40.27 -1.25
N ALA A 95 1.82 -40.79 -0.26
CA ALA A 95 2.76 -41.88 -0.47
C ALA A 95 1.95 -43.13 -0.84
N LEU A 96 2.24 -43.77 -1.97
CA LEU A 96 1.92 -45.16 -2.34
C LEU A 96 2.77 -45.48 -3.57
N ARG A 97 3.91 -46.18 -3.43
CA ARG A 97 4.06 -47.64 -3.65
C ARG A 97 3.41 -48.14 -4.95
N SER A 98 4.24 -48.43 -5.94
CA SER A 98 4.37 -49.73 -6.63
C SER A 98 5.68 -49.75 -7.41
#